data_AF-A0A956VU37-F1
#
_entry.id   AF-A0A956VU37-F1
#
_cell.length_a   1.000
_cell.length_b   1.000
_cell.length_c   1.000
_cell.angle_alpha   90.00
_cell.angle_beta   90.00
_cell.angle_gamma   90.00
#
_symmetry.space_group_name_H-M   'P 1'
#
loop_
_entity.id
_entity.type
_entity.pdbx_description
1 polymer ?
#
loop_
_entity_poly.entity_id
_entity_poly.type
_entity_poly.pdbx_seq_one_letter_code
_entity_poly.pdbx_strand_id
1 'polypeptide(L)'
;NEGLRTGINGLAVAEDVTMVAVPDLINVAKGADGGVDLETWQAVQIALVNHCESQKDRMAILDAPPGMNPQQVLEWRTNAGYDSMFAALYYPHIRIANPLSKPTNDLPKTITVPPSGHLAGLWARTDGIGVWKAPANEVLRGALDLEYQMTTGEQEILNPVGINAIRAFGVRGIRVWGARTTSSDPLWRYLNVRRLFNYIEDSLIGGTQWVVFEPNDANLWARARRTVNAFLLGLWRAGAMVGATPDAGFYVKCDEETNPREAVDEGRVTIEIGVAAVKPAEFVVIRIGQWAGPGAE
;
A
#
# COMPACT_ATOMS: atom_id res chain seq x y z
N ASN A 1 -11.19 -26.25 -12.29
CA ASN A 1 -12.56 -25.92 -11.86
C ASN A 1 -12.50 -24.68 -10.98
N GLU A 2 -12.44 -23.50 -11.62
CA GLU A 2 -12.13 -22.23 -10.93
C GLU A 2 -13.26 -21.75 -10.02
N GLY A 3 -14.51 -22.13 -10.32
CA GLY A 3 -15.70 -21.83 -9.51
C GLY A 3 -15.84 -22.61 -8.19
N LEU A 4 -14.87 -23.48 -7.84
CA LEU A 4 -14.86 -24.22 -6.56
C LEU A 4 -13.89 -23.62 -5.52
N ARG A 5 -13.17 -22.54 -5.86
CA ARG A 5 -12.25 -21.89 -4.92
C ARG A 5 -13.04 -21.14 -3.84
N THR A 6 -12.72 -21.38 -2.58
CA THR A 6 -13.35 -20.73 -1.42
C THR A 6 -12.37 -19.79 -0.71
N GLY A 7 -12.90 -18.86 0.11
CA GLY A 7 -12.09 -17.92 0.87
C GLY A 7 -11.26 -17.01 -0.04
N ILE A 8 -10.02 -16.74 0.36
CA ILE A 8 -9.13 -15.81 -0.36
C ILE A 8 -8.79 -16.30 -1.78
N ASN A 9 -8.74 -17.62 -2.01
CA ASN A 9 -8.48 -18.20 -3.32
C ASN A 9 -9.62 -17.91 -4.32
N GLY A 10 -10.83 -17.63 -3.84
CA GLY A 10 -11.93 -17.17 -4.69
C GLY A 10 -11.67 -15.79 -5.30
N LEU A 11 -10.80 -14.98 -4.70
CA LEU A 11 -10.43 -13.66 -5.22
C LEU A 11 -9.38 -13.72 -6.33
N ALA A 12 -8.75 -14.87 -6.57
CA ALA A 12 -7.75 -15.03 -7.62
C ALA A 12 -8.31 -14.85 -9.04
N VAL A 13 -9.64 -14.99 -9.21
CA VAL A 13 -10.32 -14.73 -10.50
C VAL A 13 -10.90 -13.32 -10.59
N ALA A 14 -10.83 -12.55 -9.50
CA ALA A 14 -11.31 -11.18 -9.48
C ALA A 14 -10.15 -10.26 -9.88
N GLU A 15 -10.10 -9.92 -11.16
CA GLU A 15 -9.05 -9.10 -11.78
C GLU A 15 -9.07 -7.65 -11.28
N ASP A 16 -10.25 -7.10 -10.96
CA ASP A 16 -10.38 -5.70 -10.51
C ASP A 16 -10.04 -5.47 -9.02
N VAL A 17 -9.64 -6.52 -8.28
CA VAL A 17 -9.37 -6.42 -6.84
C VAL A 17 -7.95 -5.89 -6.63
N THR A 18 -7.84 -4.66 -6.10
CA THR A 18 -6.53 -3.99 -5.85
C THR A 18 -6.12 -3.95 -4.38
N MET A 19 -7.01 -4.32 -3.47
CA MET A 19 -6.72 -4.39 -2.03
C MET A 19 -7.52 -5.51 -1.36
N VAL A 20 -6.92 -6.16 -0.37
CA VAL A 20 -7.53 -7.27 0.38
C VAL A 20 -7.28 -7.06 1.88
N ALA A 21 -8.32 -7.30 2.67
CA ALA A 21 -8.29 -7.19 4.12
C ALA A 21 -9.18 -8.27 4.75
N VAL A 22 -8.96 -8.58 6.02
CA VAL A 22 -9.81 -9.50 6.79
C VAL A 22 -10.26 -8.81 8.08
N PRO A 23 -11.22 -7.87 8.02
CA PRO A 23 -11.68 -7.14 9.21
C PRO A 23 -12.27 -8.05 10.28
N ASP A 24 -12.80 -9.22 9.89
CA ASP A 24 -13.40 -10.17 10.83
C ASP A 24 -12.38 -11.12 11.49
N LEU A 25 -11.07 -10.91 11.25
CA LEU A 25 -10.02 -11.70 11.88
C LEU A 25 -10.09 -11.64 13.41
N ILE A 26 -10.59 -10.53 13.96
CA ILE A 26 -10.89 -10.36 15.38
C ILE A 26 -11.84 -11.42 15.96
N ASN A 27 -12.79 -11.90 15.15
CA ASN A 27 -13.73 -12.94 15.57
C ASN A 27 -13.20 -14.34 15.23
N VAL A 28 -12.52 -14.50 14.09
CA VAL A 28 -11.92 -15.77 13.67
C VAL A 28 -10.81 -16.22 14.63
N ALA A 29 -9.96 -15.29 15.06
CA ALA A 29 -8.85 -15.54 15.97
C ALA A 29 -9.24 -15.39 17.45
N LYS A 30 -10.52 -15.53 17.80
CA LYS A 30 -10.96 -15.43 19.18
C LYS A 30 -10.67 -16.74 19.93
N GLY A 31 -9.79 -16.66 20.92
CA GLY A 31 -9.44 -17.78 21.79
C GLY A 31 -10.61 -18.22 22.67
N ALA A 32 -10.53 -19.46 23.19
CA ALA A 32 -11.54 -20.03 24.08
C ALA A 32 -11.68 -19.27 25.41
N ASP A 33 -10.62 -18.57 25.82
CA ASP A 33 -10.56 -17.69 27.00
C ASP A 33 -11.09 -16.27 26.73
N GLY A 34 -11.51 -15.99 25.49
CA GLY A 34 -11.92 -14.66 25.04
C GLY A 34 -10.76 -13.74 24.65
N GLY A 35 -9.52 -14.21 24.72
CA GLY A 35 -8.33 -13.52 24.20
C GLY A 35 -8.19 -13.68 22.69
N VAL A 36 -7.03 -13.27 22.16
CA VAL A 36 -6.69 -13.43 20.73
C VAL A 36 -5.71 -14.58 20.58
N ASP A 37 -6.09 -15.55 19.77
CA ASP A 37 -5.20 -16.59 19.27
C ASP A 37 -4.24 -15.98 18.24
N LEU A 38 -3.05 -15.66 18.70
CA LEU A 38 -2.01 -15.04 17.89
C LEU A 38 -1.50 -15.98 16.79
N GLU A 39 -1.50 -17.29 16.99
CA GLU A 39 -1.08 -18.24 15.94
C GLU A 39 -2.05 -18.19 14.76
N THR A 40 -3.36 -18.25 15.03
CA THR A 40 -4.39 -18.07 14.01
C THR A 40 -4.31 -16.68 13.37
N TRP A 41 -4.09 -15.62 14.15
CA TRP A 41 -3.93 -14.25 13.64
C TRP A 41 -2.80 -14.16 12.60
N GLN A 42 -1.61 -14.69 12.95
CA GLN A 42 -0.45 -14.70 12.07
C GLN A 42 -0.70 -15.55 10.83
N ALA A 43 -1.26 -16.76 10.98
CA ALA A 43 -1.50 -17.67 9.87
C ALA A 43 -2.41 -17.05 8.80
N VAL A 44 -3.49 -16.36 9.21
CA VAL A 44 -4.39 -15.67 8.28
C VAL A 44 -3.70 -14.50 7.59
N GLN A 45 -2.91 -13.69 8.32
CA GLN A 45 -2.18 -12.58 7.70
C GLN A 45 -1.10 -13.04 6.72
N ILE A 46 -0.38 -14.13 7.03
CA ILE A 46 0.58 -14.74 6.10
C ILE A 46 -0.14 -15.22 4.83
N ALA A 47 -1.30 -15.89 4.96
CA ALA A 47 -2.08 -16.30 3.81
C ALA A 47 -2.53 -15.10 2.95
N LEU A 48 -2.92 -13.99 3.59
CA LEU A 48 -3.29 -12.75 2.91
C LEU A 48 -2.11 -12.11 2.17
N VAL A 49 -0.93 -12.09 2.80
CA VAL A 49 0.32 -11.59 2.20
C VAL A 49 0.70 -12.45 0.99
N ASN A 50 0.76 -13.77 1.15
CA ASN A 50 1.13 -14.70 0.08
C ASN A 50 0.19 -14.60 -1.12
N HIS A 51 -1.11 -14.39 -0.89
CA HIS A 51 -2.07 -14.13 -1.97
C HIS A 51 -1.68 -12.88 -2.76
N CYS A 52 -1.41 -11.77 -2.07
CA CYS A 52 -1.04 -10.50 -2.72
C CYS A 52 0.30 -10.61 -3.46
N GLU A 53 1.28 -11.34 -2.91
CA GLU A 53 2.56 -11.62 -3.57
C GLU A 53 2.41 -12.48 -4.83
N SER A 54 1.49 -13.43 -4.81
CA SER A 54 1.20 -14.28 -5.96
C SER A 54 0.49 -13.52 -7.09
N GLN A 55 -0.43 -12.61 -6.75
CA GLN A 55 -1.23 -11.88 -7.74
C GLN A 55 -0.51 -10.63 -8.27
N LYS A 56 0.32 -9.97 -7.45
CA LYS A 56 1.14 -8.79 -7.79
C LYS A 56 0.41 -7.51 -8.19
N ASP A 57 -0.91 -7.56 -8.38
CA ASP A 57 -1.79 -6.45 -8.70
C ASP A 57 -2.40 -5.78 -7.45
N ARG A 58 -2.37 -6.45 -6.29
CA ARG A 58 -3.11 -6.06 -5.09
C ARG A 58 -2.27 -5.99 -3.82
N MET A 59 -2.81 -5.28 -2.83
CA MET A 59 -2.14 -5.02 -1.55
C MET A 59 -2.94 -5.58 -0.37
N ALA A 60 -2.24 -6.18 0.59
CA ALA A 60 -2.80 -6.59 1.88
C ALA A 60 -2.84 -5.41 2.86
N ILE A 61 -4.01 -5.15 3.44
CA ILE A 61 -4.17 -4.24 4.59
C ILE A 61 -4.24 -5.11 5.84
N LEU A 62 -3.19 -5.04 6.66
CA LEU A 62 -3.03 -5.83 7.87
C LEU A 62 -3.35 -4.99 9.10
N ASP A 63 -3.96 -5.63 10.09
CA ASP A 63 -4.27 -5.05 11.39
C ASP A 63 -3.32 -5.62 12.46
N ALA A 64 -2.77 -4.79 13.33
CA ALA A 64 -2.09 -5.31 14.51
C ALA A 64 -3.09 -6.04 15.43
N PRO A 65 -2.67 -7.05 16.21
CA PRO A 65 -3.54 -7.64 17.23
C PRO A 65 -4.05 -6.57 18.21
N PRO A 66 -5.31 -6.66 18.67
CA PRO A 66 -5.89 -5.72 19.62
C PRO A 66 -5.24 -5.82 21.00
N GLY A 67 -5.48 -4.83 21.85
CA GLY A 67 -5.09 -4.85 23.27
C GLY A 67 -3.60 -4.76 23.55
N MET A 68 -2.76 -4.60 22.51
CA MET A 68 -1.31 -4.48 22.65
C MET A 68 -0.87 -3.02 22.78
N ASN A 69 0.11 -2.78 23.65
CA ASN A 69 0.86 -1.52 23.67
C ASN A 69 1.92 -1.49 22.54
N PRO A 70 2.52 -0.32 22.24
CA PRO A 70 3.49 -0.19 21.15
C PRO A 70 4.68 -1.17 21.22
N GLN A 71 5.22 -1.41 22.42
CA GLN A 71 6.34 -2.35 22.59
C GLN A 71 5.91 -3.79 22.24
N GLN A 72 4.72 -4.21 22.67
CA GLN A 72 4.18 -5.53 22.34
C GLN A 72 3.90 -5.68 20.85
N VAL A 73 3.42 -4.63 20.17
CA VAL A 73 3.20 -4.67 18.71
C VAL A 73 4.52 -4.71 17.94
N LEU A 74 5.56 -4.03 18.43
CA LEU A 74 6.91 -4.12 17.88
C LEU A 74 7.44 -5.56 17.98
N GLU A 75 7.32 -6.18 19.15
CA GLU A 75 7.72 -7.58 19.37
C GLU A 75 6.90 -8.54 18.49
N TRP A 76 5.58 -8.33 18.43
CA TRP A 76 4.69 -9.07 17.54
C TRP A 76 5.14 -9.00 16.09
N ARG A 77 5.32 -7.78 15.55
CA ARG A 77 5.74 -7.55 14.17
C ARG A 77 7.07 -8.22 13.86
N THR A 78 8.00 -8.20 14.80
CA THR A 78 9.33 -8.82 14.66
C THR A 78 9.21 -10.34 14.60
N ASN A 79 8.37 -10.94 15.44
CA ASN A 79 8.17 -12.39 15.50
C ASN A 79 7.28 -12.92 14.36
N ALA A 80 6.33 -12.11 13.88
CA ALA A 80 5.40 -12.49 12.82
C ALA A 80 6.10 -12.81 11.48
N GLY A 81 7.31 -12.27 11.27
CA GLY A 81 8.28 -12.74 10.28
C GLY A 81 7.96 -12.46 8.82
N TYR A 82 6.79 -11.91 8.48
CA TYR A 82 6.50 -11.55 7.09
C TYR A 82 7.25 -10.26 6.68
N ASP A 83 7.84 -10.28 5.50
CA ASP A 83 8.61 -9.18 4.89
C ASP A 83 8.15 -9.04 3.45
N SER A 84 7.23 -8.10 3.19
CA SER A 84 6.58 -8.00 1.89
C SER A 84 6.37 -6.57 1.46
N MET A 85 6.69 -6.31 0.19
CA MET A 85 6.28 -5.06 -0.45
C MET A 85 4.78 -4.98 -0.68
N PHE A 86 4.05 -6.10 -0.66
CA PHE A 86 2.62 -6.18 -0.95
C PHE A 86 1.72 -6.08 0.28
N ALA A 87 2.24 -5.67 1.43
CA ALA A 87 1.45 -5.53 2.66
C ALA A 87 1.75 -4.24 3.42
N ALA A 88 0.74 -3.71 4.11
CA ALA A 88 0.86 -2.58 5.02
C ALA A 88 0.15 -2.90 6.34
N LEU A 89 0.89 -2.82 7.46
CA LEU A 89 0.37 -3.09 8.79
C LEU A 89 -0.02 -1.80 9.50
N TYR A 90 -1.16 -1.79 10.17
CA TYR A 90 -1.70 -0.63 10.85
C TYR A 90 -1.98 -0.88 12.34
N TYR A 91 -1.73 0.15 13.15
CA TYR A 91 -1.94 0.16 14.59
C TYR A 91 -2.32 1.56 15.07
N PRO A 92 -3.20 1.72 16.09
CA PRO A 92 -3.98 0.70 16.80
C PRO A 92 -5.36 0.44 16.16
N HIS A 93 -6.18 -0.38 16.82
CA HIS A 93 -7.60 -0.47 16.52
C HIS A 93 -8.31 0.85 16.82
N ILE A 94 -9.47 1.05 16.21
CA ILE A 94 -10.25 2.29 16.30
C ILE A 94 -11.59 2.03 16.96
N ARG A 95 -12.12 3.03 17.66
CA ARG A 95 -13.48 3.01 18.19
C ARG A 95 -14.40 3.77 17.25
N ILE A 96 -15.53 3.17 16.94
CA ILE A 96 -16.57 3.74 16.07
C ILE A 96 -17.91 3.76 16.79
N ALA A 97 -18.87 4.52 16.25
CA ALA A 97 -20.27 4.38 16.65
C ALA A 97 -20.74 2.95 16.32
N ASN A 98 -21.41 2.30 17.25
CA ASN A 98 -21.93 0.95 17.03
C ASN A 98 -23.16 1.01 16.10
N PRO A 99 -23.07 0.48 14.86
CA PRO A 99 -24.17 0.56 13.91
C PRO A 99 -25.39 -0.28 14.34
N LEU A 100 -25.21 -1.22 15.26
CA LEU A 100 -26.28 -2.07 15.79
C LEU A 100 -26.93 -1.49 17.06
N SER A 101 -26.31 -0.49 17.70
CA SER A 101 -26.88 0.14 18.90
C SER A 101 -28.09 0.99 18.52
N LYS A 102 -29.22 0.69 19.16
CA LYS A 102 -30.50 1.39 18.99
C LYS A 102 -30.95 1.88 20.37
N PRO A 103 -31.85 2.88 20.46
CA PRO A 103 -32.48 3.23 21.75
C PRO A 103 -33.26 2.06 22.38
N THR A 104 -33.60 1.05 21.59
CA THR A 104 -34.42 -0.11 21.97
C THR A 104 -33.60 -1.34 22.37
N ASN A 105 -32.28 -1.27 22.40
CA ASN A 105 -31.42 -2.37 22.84
C ASN A 105 -30.30 -1.90 23.76
N ASP A 106 -29.79 -2.82 24.56
CA ASP A 106 -28.72 -2.57 25.53
C ASP A 106 -27.32 -2.72 24.91
N LEU A 107 -27.21 -2.60 23.59
CA LEU A 107 -25.92 -2.69 22.91
C LEU A 107 -25.09 -1.42 23.15
N PRO A 108 -23.76 -1.55 23.35
CA PRO A 108 -22.89 -0.41 23.64
C PRO A 108 -22.95 0.61 22.51
N LYS A 109 -22.89 1.91 22.85
CA LYS A 109 -22.97 3.00 21.86
C LYS A 109 -21.77 3.06 20.92
N THR A 110 -20.64 2.52 21.35
CA THR A 110 -19.41 2.42 20.55
C THR A 110 -18.87 0.99 20.60
N ILE A 111 -18.11 0.63 19.57
CA ILE A 111 -17.38 -0.64 19.49
C ILE A 111 -15.96 -0.39 18.97
N THR A 112 -15.00 -1.20 19.42
CA THR A 112 -13.65 -1.23 18.87
C THR A 112 -13.63 -2.17 17.67
N VAL A 113 -13.01 -1.73 16.57
CA VAL A 113 -12.88 -2.50 15.33
C VAL A 113 -11.47 -2.38 14.77
N PRO A 114 -10.97 -3.39 14.03
CA PRO A 114 -9.75 -3.26 13.27
C PRO A 114 -9.88 -2.14 12.21
N PRO A 115 -8.80 -1.38 11.95
CA PRO A 115 -8.86 -0.22 11.07
C PRO A 115 -8.92 -0.58 9.58
N SER A 116 -8.57 -1.80 9.16
CA SER A 116 -8.42 -2.17 7.74
C SER A 116 -9.59 -1.78 6.84
N GLY A 117 -10.84 -1.96 7.28
CA GLY A 117 -12.02 -1.55 6.51
C GLY A 117 -12.09 -0.03 6.30
N HIS A 118 -11.74 0.77 7.31
CA HIS A 118 -11.71 2.23 7.20
C HIS A 118 -10.53 2.72 6.34
N LEU A 119 -9.41 2.00 6.43
CA LEU A 119 -8.20 2.28 5.64
C LEU A 119 -8.43 2.01 4.16
N ALA A 120 -9.14 0.93 3.80
CA ALA A 120 -9.55 0.67 2.43
C ALA A 120 -10.32 1.86 1.83
N GLY A 121 -11.30 2.40 2.56
CA GLY A 121 -12.04 3.59 2.15
C GLY A 121 -11.18 4.86 2.11
N LEU A 122 -10.18 4.99 2.99
CA LEU A 122 -9.23 6.10 2.96
C LEU A 122 -8.30 6.03 1.74
N TRP A 123 -7.80 4.83 1.40
CA TRP A 123 -6.97 4.61 0.22
C TRP A 123 -7.74 4.98 -1.04
N ALA A 124 -8.93 4.42 -1.23
CA ALA A 124 -9.79 4.72 -2.38
C ALA A 124 -10.08 6.23 -2.51
N ARG A 125 -10.33 6.91 -1.39
CA ARG A 125 -10.52 8.37 -1.40
C ARG A 125 -9.25 9.13 -1.81
N THR A 126 -8.09 8.68 -1.34
CA THR A 126 -6.80 9.30 -1.68
C THR A 126 -6.46 9.09 -3.16
N ASP A 127 -6.81 7.93 -3.71
CA ASP A 127 -6.55 7.60 -5.11
C ASP A 127 -7.29 8.50 -6.09
N GLY A 128 -8.36 9.19 -5.65
CA GLY A 128 -9.01 10.24 -6.43
C GLY A 128 -8.10 11.43 -6.77
N ILE A 129 -6.98 11.59 -6.05
CA ILE A 129 -5.89 12.52 -6.40
C ILE A 129 -4.86 11.82 -7.30
N GLY A 130 -4.61 10.54 -7.06
CA GLY A 130 -3.69 9.68 -7.79
C GLY A 130 -3.00 8.68 -6.85
N VAL A 131 -2.77 7.46 -7.32
CA VAL A 131 -2.18 6.35 -6.51
C VAL A 131 -0.77 6.65 -5.98
N TRP A 132 -0.06 7.60 -6.61
CA TRP A 132 1.26 8.07 -6.19
C TRP A 132 1.21 8.93 -4.92
N LYS A 133 0.04 9.44 -4.50
CA LYS A 133 -0.13 10.16 -3.25
C LYS A 133 -0.17 9.17 -2.08
N ALA A 134 0.72 9.37 -1.11
CA ALA A 134 0.69 8.60 0.14
C ALA A 134 -0.67 8.74 0.87
N PRO A 135 -1.35 7.64 1.24
CA PRO A 135 -2.59 7.65 2.01
C PRO A 135 -2.31 7.85 3.52
N ALA A 136 -1.55 8.90 3.83
CA ALA A 136 -1.17 9.31 5.17
C ALA A 136 -1.35 10.82 5.36
N ASN A 137 -1.36 11.24 6.62
CA ASN A 137 -1.79 12.56 7.06
C ASN A 137 -3.23 12.89 6.58
N GLU A 138 -4.09 11.88 6.50
CA GLU A 138 -5.50 12.00 6.11
C GLU A 138 -6.41 11.66 7.29
N VAL A 139 -7.56 12.33 7.38
CA VAL A 139 -8.55 12.05 8.43
C VAL A 139 -9.19 10.69 8.20
N LEU A 140 -9.19 9.85 9.23
CA LEU A 140 -9.90 8.57 9.22
C LEU A 140 -11.37 8.80 9.60
N ARG A 141 -12.21 9.00 8.58
CA ARG A 141 -13.64 9.28 8.77
C ARG A 141 -14.33 8.12 9.49
N GLY A 142 -15.25 8.43 10.41
CA GLY A 142 -16.00 7.42 11.18
C GLY A 142 -15.29 6.94 12.45
N ALA A 143 -13.97 7.14 12.57
CA ALA A 143 -13.25 6.90 13.81
C ALA A 143 -13.59 7.99 14.84
N LEU A 144 -14.07 7.57 16.01
CA LEU A 144 -14.41 8.45 17.12
C LEU A 144 -13.27 8.55 18.14
N ASP A 145 -12.55 7.44 18.35
CA ASP A 145 -11.45 7.34 19.30
C ASP A 145 -10.50 6.19 18.88
N LEU A 146 -9.38 6.03 19.56
CA LEU A 146 -8.40 4.97 19.36
C LEU A 146 -8.44 3.98 20.52
N GLU A 147 -8.13 2.72 20.25
CA GLU A 147 -7.92 1.71 21.31
C GLU A 147 -6.73 2.10 22.20
N TYR A 148 -5.66 2.63 21.60
CA TYR A 148 -4.46 3.10 22.29
C TYR A 148 -4.09 4.53 21.85
N GLN A 149 -3.80 5.41 22.80
CA GLN A 149 -3.40 6.79 22.51
C GLN A 149 -1.87 6.91 22.50
N MET A 150 -1.28 6.77 21.31
CA MET A 150 0.17 6.71 21.17
C MET A 150 0.85 8.09 21.17
N THR A 151 1.94 8.19 21.91
CA THR A 151 2.87 9.33 21.93
C THR A 151 3.76 9.36 20.69
N THR A 152 4.49 10.46 20.50
CA THR A 152 5.43 10.56 19.37
C THR A 152 6.64 9.62 19.54
N GLY A 153 7.18 9.49 20.76
CA GLY A 153 8.31 8.58 21.02
C GLY A 153 7.95 7.10 20.80
N GLU A 154 6.75 6.69 21.19
CA GLU A 154 6.26 5.33 20.90
C GLU A 154 6.07 5.11 19.40
N GLN A 155 5.63 6.11 18.65
CA GLN A 155 5.50 5.99 17.20
C GLN A 155 6.88 5.82 16.50
N GLU A 156 7.91 6.49 17.00
CA GLU A 156 9.26 6.48 16.43
C GLU A 156 9.89 5.09 16.43
N ILE A 157 9.50 4.21 17.36
CA ILE A 157 9.96 2.80 17.38
C ILE A 157 9.18 1.90 16.42
N LEU A 158 7.92 2.24 16.09
CA LEU A 158 7.06 1.43 15.24
C LEU A 158 7.31 1.66 13.75
N ASN A 159 7.53 2.91 13.36
CA ASN A 159 7.72 3.26 11.95
C ASN A 159 8.87 2.46 11.29
N PRO A 160 10.08 2.33 11.88
CA PRO A 160 11.21 1.62 11.27
C PRO A 160 10.93 0.17 10.87
N VAL A 161 10.01 -0.51 11.56
CA VAL A 161 9.62 -1.91 11.28
C VAL A 161 8.36 -2.04 10.41
N GLY A 162 7.93 -0.95 9.77
CA GLY A 162 6.83 -0.95 8.81
C GLY A 162 5.43 -0.97 9.44
N ILE A 163 5.30 -0.56 10.70
CA ILE A 163 3.99 -0.39 11.36
C ILE A 163 3.51 1.05 11.13
N ASN A 164 2.34 1.20 10.53
CA ASN A 164 1.72 2.49 10.25
C ASN A 164 0.80 2.91 11.39
N ALA A 165 1.17 4.01 12.05
CA ALA A 165 0.40 4.56 13.16
C ALA A 165 -0.91 5.22 12.73
N ILE A 166 -1.94 5.11 13.56
CA ILE A 166 -3.15 5.94 13.53
C ILE A 166 -3.15 6.76 14.82
N ARG A 167 -3.25 8.09 14.72
CA ARG A 167 -3.07 9.01 15.85
C ARG A 167 -4.14 10.09 15.93
N ALA A 168 -4.49 10.48 17.14
CA ALA A 168 -5.35 11.62 17.40
C ALA A 168 -4.53 12.92 17.49
N PHE A 169 -4.96 13.96 16.77
CA PHE A 169 -4.31 15.26 16.74
C PHE A 169 -5.25 16.39 17.21
N GLY A 170 -6.04 16.14 18.25
CA GLY A 170 -7.02 17.09 18.78
C GLY A 170 -7.94 17.63 17.69
N VAL A 171 -7.87 18.94 17.44
CA VAL A 171 -8.66 19.65 16.40
C VAL A 171 -8.45 19.12 14.98
N ARG A 172 -7.32 18.47 14.69
CA ARG A 172 -7.04 17.89 13.36
C ARG A 172 -7.65 16.49 13.18
N GLY A 173 -8.31 15.95 14.21
CA GLY A 173 -8.98 14.66 14.21
C GLY A 173 -8.03 13.47 14.30
N ILE A 174 -8.60 12.28 14.12
CA ILE A 174 -7.86 11.02 14.03
C ILE A 174 -7.33 10.87 12.61
N ARG A 175 -6.02 10.64 12.47
CA ARG A 175 -5.33 10.58 11.18
C ARG A 175 -4.45 9.35 11.07
N VAL A 176 -4.36 8.83 9.85
CA VAL A 176 -3.31 7.87 9.49
C VAL A 176 -1.99 8.62 9.42
N TRP A 177 -0.96 8.12 10.09
CA TRP A 177 0.32 8.77 10.29
C TRP A 177 1.51 7.87 9.91
N GLY A 178 1.32 7.08 8.85
CA GLY A 178 2.34 6.24 8.23
C GLY A 178 1.86 5.75 6.85
N ALA A 179 2.81 5.57 5.92
CA ALA A 179 2.54 5.02 4.59
C ALA A 179 3.67 4.07 4.16
N ARG A 180 4.11 3.20 5.07
CA ARG A 180 5.14 2.19 4.84
C ARG A 180 4.52 0.83 4.52
N THR A 181 5.22 0.04 3.71
CA THR A 181 4.95 -1.39 3.56
C THR A 181 5.60 -2.15 4.71
N THR A 182 5.42 -3.47 4.75
CA THR A 182 6.13 -4.34 5.69
C THR A 182 7.53 -4.71 5.18
N SER A 183 7.95 -4.19 4.01
CA SER A 183 9.20 -4.55 3.35
C SER A 183 10.46 -4.00 4.05
N SER A 184 11.50 -4.83 4.14
CA SER A 184 12.85 -4.42 4.52
C SER A 184 13.62 -3.74 3.38
N ASP A 185 13.18 -3.92 2.12
CA ASP A 185 13.80 -3.31 0.95
C ASP A 185 13.54 -1.79 0.92
N PRO A 186 14.59 -0.93 0.97
CA PRO A 186 14.43 0.52 0.90
C PRO A 186 13.76 1.04 -0.38
N LEU A 187 13.79 0.29 -1.48
CA LEU A 187 13.09 0.64 -2.73
C LEU A 187 11.58 0.53 -2.57
N TRP A 188 11.12 -0.46 -1.81
CA TRP A 188 9.71 -0.78 -1.62
C TRP A 188 9.15 -0.35 -0.26
N ARG A 189 9.92 0.43 0.50
CA ARG A 189 9.55 0.96 1.81
C ARG A 189 8.19 1.66 1.81
N TYR A 190 7.84 2.39 0.76
CA TYR A 190 6.67 3.26 0.74
C TYR A 190 5.49 2.63 0.00
N LEU A 191 4.34 2.66 0.66
CA LEU A 191 3.08 2.10 0.17
C LEU A 191 2.65 2.71 -1.17
N ASN A 192 2.69 4.03 -1.31
CA ASN A 192 2.32 4.70 -2.56
C ASN A 192 3.26 4.37 -3.72
N VAL A 193 4.54 4.06 -3.44
CA VAL A 193 5.48 3.62 -4.46
C VAL A 193 5.08 2.25 -4.98
N ARG A 194 4.88 1.25 -4.10
CA ARG A 194 4.43 -0.08 -4.55
C ARG A 194 3.08 -0.01 -5.28
N ARG A 195 2.12 0.75 -4.76
CA ARG A 195 0.80 0.93 -5.40
C ARG A 195 0.89 1.58 -6.77
N LEU A 196 1.80 2.54 -6.97
CA LEU A 196 2.05 3.12 -8.28
C LEU A 196 2.59 2.07 -9.26
N PHE A 197 3.53 1.22 -8.84
CA PHE A 197 4.05 0.16 -9.69
C PHE A 197 2.99 -0.89 -10.04
N ASN A 198 2.14 -1.31 -9.09
CA ASN A 198 1.01 -2.19 -9.40
C ASN A 198 0.09 -1.57 -10.45
N TYR A 199 -0.25 -0.29 -10.30
CA TYR A 199 -1.08 0.42 -11.28
C TYR A 199 -0.43 0.51 -12.66
N ILE A 200 0.87 0.77 -12.74
CA ILE A 200 1.62 0.81 -14.01
C ILE A 200 1.65 -0.56 -14.66
N GLU A 201 2.03 -1.60 -13.91
CA GLU A 201 2.13 -2.97 -14.41
C GLU A 201 0.79 -3.44 -14.98
N ASP A 202 -0.29 -3.30 -14.22
CA ASP A 202 -1.63 -3.72 -14.62
C ASP A 202 -2.15 -2.92 -15.85
N SER A 203 -2.00 -1.60 -15.83
CA SER A 203 -2.40 -0.74 -16.96
C SER A 203 -1.64 -1.07 -18.24
N LEU A 204 -0.35 -1.42 -18.14
CA LEU A 204 0.46 -1.78 -19.30
C LEU A 204 0.13 -3.17 -19.81
N ILE A 205 -0.11 -4.15 -18.94
CA ILE A 205 -0.58 -5.48 -19.35
C ILE A 205 -1.87 -5.35 -20.16
N GLY A 206 -2.87 -4.63 -19.64
CA GLY A 206 -4.12 -4.37 -20.35
C GLY A 206 -3.94 -3.56 -21.64
N GLY A 207 -3.14 -2.49 -21.59
CA GLY A 207 -2.93 -1.57 -22.71
C GLY A 207 -2.05 -2.10 -23.85
N THR A 208 -1.34 -3.22 -23.63
CA THR A 208 -0.43 -3.82 -24.62
C THR A 208 -0.84 -5.22 -25.08
N GLN A 209 -2.03 -5.72 -24.70
CA GLN A 209 -2.53 -7.02 -25.16
C GLN A 209 -2.53 -7.19 -26.69
N TRP A 210 -2.76 -6.10 -27.43
CA TRP A 210 -2.77 -6.11 -28.90
C TRP A 210 -1.42 -6.48 -29.53
N VAL A 211 -0.31 -6.48 -28.78
CA VAL A 211 1.02 -6.87 -29.26
C VAL A 211 1.10 -8.39 -29.51
N VAL A 212 0.30 -9.17 -28.81
CA VAL A 212 0.31 -10.64 -28.90
C VAL A 212 -0.16 -11.08 -30.28
N PHE A 213 0.57 -11.99 -30.91
CA PHE A 213 0.35 -12.52 -32.27
C PHE A 213 0.51 -11.53 -33.43
N GLU A 214 1.03 -10.33 -33.19
CA GLU A 214 1.45 -9.43 -34.26
C GLU A 214 2.81 -9.87 -34.86
N PRO A 215 3.12 -9.48 -36.11
CA PRO A 215 4.45 -9.69 -36.69
C PRO A 215 5.54 -9.07 -35.81
N ASN A 216 6.49 -9.89 -35.34
CA ASN A 216 7.58 -9.47 -34.45
C ASN A 216 8.67 -8.74 -35.25
N ASP A 217 8.45 -7.46 -35.52
CA ASP A 217 9.35 -6.60 -36.29
C ASP A 217 9.57 -5.21 -35.66
N ALA A 218 10.47 -4.42 -36.26
CA ALA A 218 10.75 -3.07 -35.81
C ALA A 218 9.51 -2.15 -35.79
N ASN A 219 8.50 -2.41 -36.62
CA ASN A 219 7.26 -1.63 -36.62
C ASN A 219 6.42 -1.93 -35.37
N LEU A 220 6.30 -3.20 -34.98
CA LEU A 220 5.66 -3.61 -33.73
C LEU A 220 6.35 -2.96 -32.54
N TRP A 221 7.68 -3.07 -32.45
CA TRP A 221 8.45 -2.50 -31.33
C TRP A 221 8.27 -0.98 -31.22
N ALA A 222 8.30 -0.28 -32.35
CA ALA A 222 8.07 1.16 -32.38
C ALA A 222 6.64 1.54 -31.95
N ARG A 223 5.61 0.77 -32.36
CA ARG A 223 4.22 0.98 -31.91
C ARG A 223 4.06 0.73 -30.41
N ALA A 224 4.63 -0.37 -29.90
CA ALA A 224 4.61 -0.71 -28.48
C ALA A 224 5.29 0.38 -27.64
N ARG A 225 6.53 0.75 -28.01
CA ARG A 225 7.28 1.82 -27.33
C ARG A 225 6.52 3.15 -27.30
N ARG A 226 5.89 3.56 -28.41
CA ARG A 226 5.07 4.79 -28.44
C ARG A 226 3.87 4.73 -27.50
N THR A 227 3.20 3.59 -27.44
CA THR A 227 2.03 3.38 -26.57
C THR A 227 2.40 3.49 -25.10
N VAL A 228 3.45 2.77 -24.67
CA VAL A 228 3.95 2.80 -23.29
C VAL A 228 4.47 4.20 -22.92
N ASN A 229 5.24 4.85 -23.81
CA ASN A 229 5.71 6.21 -23.59
C ASN A 229 4.56 7.21 -23.38
N ALA A 230 3.49 7.13 -24.18
CA ALA A 230 2.36 8.05 -24.05
C ALA A 230 1.66 7.91 -22.68
N PHE A 231 1.50 6.68 -22.19
CA PHE A 231 0.93 6.40 -20.87
C PHE A 231 1.81 6.95 -19.74
N LEU A 232 3.10 6.61 -19.73
CA LEU A 232 4.03 7.05 -18.69
C LEU A 232 4.22 8.57 -18.70
N LEU A 233 4.19 9.21 -19.87
CA LEU A 233 4.21 10.67 -19.99
C LEU A 233 2.98 11.30 -19.33
N GLY A 234 1.80 10.67 -19.44
CA GLY A 234 0.60 11.09 -18.74
C GLY A 234 0.77 11.07 -17.21
N LEU A 235 1.34 9.98 -16.69
CA LEU A 235 1.64 9.85 -15.26
C LEU A 235 2.70 10.84 -14.77
N TRP A 236 3.76 11.06 -15.55
CA TRP A 236 4.78 12.05 -15.23
C TRP A 236 4.19 13.46 -15.17
N ARG A 237 3.34 13.85 -16.15
CA ARG A 237 2.62 15.14 -16.15
C ARG A 237 1.69 15.30 -14.95
N ALA A 238 1.13 14.21 -14.45
CA ALA A 238 0.30 14.19 -13.25
C ALA A 238 1.10 14.25 -11.94
N GLY A 239 2.44 14.23 -12.00
CA GLY A 239 3.33 14.33 -10.85
C GLY A 239 3.60 12.98 -10.15
N ALA A 240 3.38 11.86 -10.82
CA ALA A 240 3.63 10.53 -10.24
C ALA A 240 5.13 10.18 -10.15
N MET A 241 5.96 10.84 -10.95
CA MET A 241 7.38 10.54 -11.15
C MET A 241 8.25 11.78 -10.86
N VAL A 242 9.51 11.56 -10.51
CA VAL A 242 10.46 12.63 -10.22
C VAL A 242 11.01 13.29 -11.49
N GLY A 243 11.70 14.40 -11.32
CA GLY A 243 12.49 15.05 -12.38
C GLY A 243 11.72 16.13 -13.15
N ALA A 244 12.47 17.13 -13.62
CA ALA A 244 11.93 18.25 -14.40
C ALA A 244 11.70 17.90 -15.88
N THR A 245 12.20 16.74 -16.33
CA THR A 245 12.01 16.22 -17.69
C THR A 245 11.48 14.78 -17.64
N PRO A 246 10.77 14.30 -18.68
CA PRO A 246 10.31 12.91 -18.76
C PRO A 246 11.45 11.90 -18.60
N ASP A 247 12.60 12.15 -19.25
CA ASP A 247 13.76 11.23 -19.23
C ASP A 247 14.39 11.06 -17.83
N ALA A 248 14.15 12.00 -16.91
CA ALA A 248 14.55 11.87 -15.51
C ALA A 248 13.54 11.05 -14.68
N GLY A 249 12.30 10.94 -15.17
CA GLY A 249 11.20 10.25 -14.50
C GLY A 249 11.00 8.81 -14.97
N PHE A 250 11.24 8.51 -16.24
CA PHE A 250 11.10 7.16 -16.79
C PHE A 250 11.87 6.96 -18.09
N TYR A 251 12.05 5.69 -18.49
CA TYR A 251 12.49 5.32 -19.82
C TYR A 251 11.69 4.13 -20.35
N VAL A 252 11.62 3.99 -21.69
CA VAL A 252 11.01 2.85 -22.38
C VAL A 252 11.91 2.43 -23.53
N LYS A 253 12.32 1.16 -23.53
CA LYS A 253 13.14 0.57 -24.57
C LYS A 253 12.45 -0.66 -25.16
N CYS A 254 12.33 -0.66 -26.49
CA CYS A 254 11.81 -1.78 -27.27
C CYS A 254 12.38 -1.60 -28.68
N ASP A 255 13.51 -2.24 -28.92
CA ASP A 255 14.33 -2.13 -30.12
C ASP A 255 15.13 -3.43 -30.32
N GLU A 256 16.06 -3.44 -31.28
CA GLU A 256 16.92 -4.59 -31.60
C GLU A 256 17.81 -5.02 -30.43
N GLU A 257 18.14 -4.13 -29.50
CA GLU A 257 18.98 -4.48 -28.34
C GLU A 257 18.17 -5.27 -27.30
N THR A 258 16.90 -4.92 -27.09
CA THR A 258 15.99 -5.68 -26.21
C THR A 258 15.35 -6.88 -26.90
N ASN A 259 15.33 -6.88 -28.24
CA ASN A 259 14.73 -7.92 -29.09
C ASN A 259 15.73 -8.40 -30.15
N PRO A 260 16.84 -9.05 -29.73
CA PRO A 260 17.79 -9.62 -30.67
C PRO A 260 17.16 -10.77 -31.46
N ARG A 261 17.80 -11.20 -32.56
CA ARG A 261 17.25 -12.21 -33.48
C ARG A 261 16.84 -13.49 -32.77
N GLU A 262 17.61 -13.93 -31.79
CA GLU A 262 17.32 -15.12 -30.98
C GLU A 262 15.98 -14.99 -30.25
N ALA A 263 15.68 -13.82 -29.69
CA ALA A 263 14.39 -13.57 -29.03
C ALA A 263 13.23 -13.52 -30.03
N VAL A 264 13.48 -12.96 -31.22
CA VAL A 264 12.49 -12.91 -32.31
C VAL A 264 12.15 -14.31 -32.81
N ASP A 265 13.15 -15.15 -33.02
CA ASP A 265 13.00 -16.54 -33.46
C ASP A 265 12.25 -17.38 -32.40
N GLU A 266 12.41 -17.05 -31.11
CA GLU A 266 11.64 -17.62 -30.00
C GLU A 266 10.20 -17.05 -29.87
N GLY A 267 9.84 -16.06 -30.69
CA GLY A 267 8.54 -15.38 -30.62
C GLY A 267 8.36 -14.47 -29.40
N ARG A 268 9.45 -14.05 -28.76
CA ARG A 268 9.43 -13.15 -27.59
C ARG A 268 9.58 -11.69 -27.99
N VAL A 269 8.79 -10.83 -27.38
CA VAL A 269 8.96 -9.37 -27.40
C VAL A 269 9.21 -8.87 -25.98
N THR A 270 10.29 -8.13 -25.78
CA THR A 270 10.68 -7.50 -24.52
C THR A 270 10.53 -6.00 -24.64
N ILE A 271 9.74 -5.41 -23.72
CA ILE A 271 9.65 -3.97 -23.51
C ILE A 271 10.29 -3.69 -22.15
N GLU A 272 11.47 -3.07 -22.14
CA GLU A 272 12.15 -2.69 -20.90
C GLU A 272 11.70 -1.29 -20.46
N ILE A 273 11.30 -1.17 -19.19
CA ILE A 273 10.73 0.05 -18.64
C ILE A 273 11.40 0.33 -17.29
N GLY A 274 11.89 1.56 -17.11
CA GLY A 274 12.32 2.06 -15.80
C GLY A 274 11.47 3.25 -15.38
N VAL A 275 11.12 3.31 -14.09
CA VAL A 275 10.30 4.38 -13.51
C VAL A 275 10.93 4.87 -12.20
N ALA A 276 11.05 6.19 -12.07
CA ALA A 276 11.52 6.87 -10.88
C ALA A 276 10.34 7.54 -10.15
N ALA A 277 9.73 6.80 -9.22
CA ALA A 277 8.57 7.24 -8.46
C ALA A 277 8.87 8.35 -7.45
N VAL A 278 7.90 9.23 -7.21
CA VAL A 278 7.99 10.24 -6.13
C VAL A 278 7.88 9.56 -4.76
N LYS A 279 8.83 9.86 -3.87
CA LYS A 279 8.82 9.42 -2.47
C LYS A 279 8.18 10.49 -1.57
N PRO A 280 7.39 10.12 -0.54
CA PRO A 280 6.80 11.08 0.38
C PRO A 280 7.85 11.72 1.29
N ALA A 281 7.64 13.00 1.64
CA ALA A 281 8.42 13.68 2.68
C ALA A 281 7.92 13.25 4.06
N GLU A 282 8.62 12.29 4.69
CA GLU A 282 8.24 11.75 6.00
C GLU A 282 8.78 12.58 7.18
N PHE A 283 9.92 13.22 7.02
CA PHE A 283 10.58 14.03 8.06
C PHE A 283 10.82 15.45 7.55
N VAL A 284 10.50 16.43 8.40
CA VAL A 284 10.82 17.84 8.16
C VAL A 284 11.76 18.31 9.27
N VAL A 285 13.00 18.64 8.92
CA VAL A 285 14.00 19.16 9.86
C VAL A 285 14.08 20.67 9.69
N ILE A 286 13.54 21.42 10.65
CA ILE A 286 13.66 22.88 10.72
C ILE A 286 14.89 23.22 11.56
N ARG A 287 15.90 23.85 10.95
CA ARG A 287 17.10 24.34 11.65
C ARG A 287 16.98 25.85 11.84
N ILE A 288 16.99 26.29 13.10
CA ILE A 288 16.94 27.71 13.46
C ILE A 288 18.32 28.12 13.96
N GLY A 289 18.89 29.16 13.35
CA GLY A 289 20.15 29.77 13.78
C GLY A 289 19.98 31.28 13.88
N GLN A 290 20.76 31.90 14.77
CA GLN A 290 20.84 33.36 14.82
C GLN A 290 21.71 33.82 13.65
N TRP A 291 21.13 34.60 12.74
CA TRP A 291 21.85 35.25 11.67
C TRP A 291 22.03 36.72 12.04
N ALA A 292 23.27 37.21 12.03
CA ALA A 292 23.60 38.59 12.39
C ALA A 292 23.05 39.63 11.39
N GLY A 293 22.44 39.17 10.28
CA GLY A 293 21.99 40.01 9.19
C GLY A 293 23.13 40.44 8.28
N PRO A 294 22.83 41.04 7.12
CA PRO A 294 23.86 41.66 6.28
C PRO A 294 24.39 42.92 6.98
N GLY A 295 25.70 42.98 7.26
CA GLY A 295 26.36 44.19 7.75
C GLY A 295 26.60 44.28 9.27
N ALA A 296 26.46 43.18 10.01
CA ALA A 296 26.97 43.09 11.37
C ALA A 296 28.46 42.69 11.33
N GLU A 297 29.34 43.58 11.83
CA GLU A 297 30.68 43.22 12.31
C GLU A 297 30.59 42.45 13.64
#